data_AF-A0A920AHM9-F1
#
_entry.id   AF-A0A920AHM9-F1
#
_cell.length_a   1.000
_cell.length_b   1.000
_cell.length_c   1.000
_cell.angle_alpha   90.00
_cell.angle_beta   90.00
_cell.angle_gamma   90.00
#
_symmetry.space_group_name_H-M   'P 1'
#
loop_
_entity.id
_entity.type
_entity.pdbx_description
1 polymer ?
#
loop_
_entity_poly.entity_id
_entity_poly.type
_entity_poly.pdbx_seq_one_letter_code
_entity_poly.pdbx_strand_id
1 'polypeptide(L)'
;MKSIRLVLTVFFLISFCSNSSTPISVSSLNDIIGFTTNKIEVSNSNWQEYIGKSNDGNFVALRVDSEIDPDGVLIVFSKEDLKNGIEEGGRVMNPLDRNVVDKMAVLGIMPLPVDILSLQKNIEPSKFSIEFNVQGDFHNSDVTKIDFTEYFTKYTSGLLPSFFVESINDEIFMFGGMGNIVKMSMVDGTVQEVKTNLNQIIQDQEYTSIVKGSDYSSRMGLRDSSFDEKNNLILITAIKKDFAKNCFTLGVLSAEFNTANLDFSWVYNIDDCYENFNSHHAGGRIKEFNGGYLLTVGDFKLPEDFKLEIGEESHLGKILFLDRDWNSDIYSSGHRNPQGLIINGETILSTEHGPFGGDELNIVLQGRNYGWPSSAYGFTYGLENIYELDHDEKYEEPIYFFTPSIGISELTIYKGSEFPRWNDFIFITSLKDMTIYTLKLDSEGTSIIHVGEIYIGERIRDITIAKDGRLVLAGDLGSLIVVNRTDKDIP
;
A
#
# COMPACT_ATOMS: atom_id res chain seq x y z
N MET A 1 -66.38 35.64 -18.39
CA MET A 1 -67.34 34.75 -17.69
C MET A 1 -66.95 33.31 -17.94
N LYS A 2 -66.88 32.49 -16.87
CA LYS A 2 -66.67 31.01 -16.83
C LYS A 2 -65.25 30.58 -17.27
N SER A 3 -64.35 30.12 -16.39
CA SER A 3 -64.32 29.00 -15.44
C SER A 3 -64.07 27.61 -16.08
N ILE A 4 -63.03 26.94 -15.56
CA ILE A 4 -62.96 25.52 -15.16
C ILE A 4 -62.41 24.48 -16.17
N ARG A 5 -61.21 24.00 -15.82
CA ARG A 5 -60.68 22.61 -15.70
C ARG A 5 -60.44 21.68 -16.91
N LEU A 6 -59.16 21.32 -17.02
CA LEU A 6 -58.55 19.98 -16.79
C LEU A 6 -58.36 19.04 -18.01
N VAL A 7 -57.20 18.35 -17.98
CA VAL A 7 -56.88 16.99 -18.47
C VAL A 7 -56.01 16.86 -19.76
N LEU A 8 -54.71 16.59 -19.52
CA LEU A 8 -53.84 15.51 -20.04
C LEU A 8 -53.29 15.47 -21.50
N THR A 9 -51.96 15.25 -21.54
CA THR A 9 -51.17 14.32 -22.40
C THR A 9 -50.30 14.87 -23.55
N VAL A 10 -48.98 14.92 -23.27
CA VAL A 10 -47.78 14.47 -24.03
C VAL A 10 -47.69 14.66 -25.57
N PHE A 11 -46.68 15.38 -26.06
CA PHE A 11 -45.47 14.89 -26.81
C PHE A 11 -44.73 16.03 -27.58
N PHE A 12 -43.43 16.18 -27.25
CA PHE A 12 -42.24 16.39 -28.11
C PHE A 12 -41.84 17.74 -28.77
N LEU A 13 -40.50 17.98 -28.67
CA LEU A 13 -39.54 18.70 -29.56
C LEU A 13 -39.44 20.24 -29.36
N ILE A 14 -38.29 20.93 -29.23
CA ILE A 14 -36.85 20.70 -29.53
C ILE A 14 -35.99 21.80 -28.81
N SER A 15 -34.74 21.44 -28.47
CA SER A 15 -33.50 22.26 -28.26
C SER A 15 -33.45 23.35 -27.16
N PHE A 16 -32.32 23.60 -26.48
CA PHE A 16 -30.91 23.37 -26.79
C PHE A 16 -30.14 22.87 -25.55
N CYS A 17 -29.30 21.84 -25.73
CA CYS A 17 -28.07 21.73 -24.94
C CYS A 17 -27.18 22.93 -25.31
N SER A 18 -26.85 23.77 -24.34
CA SER A 18 -25.74 24.72 -24.48
C SER A 18 -24.54 24.16 -23.73
N ASN A 19 -23.64 23.51 -24.46
CA ASN A 19 -22.23 23.39 -24.06
C ASN A 19 -21.54 24.71 -24.37
N SER A 20 -21.90 25.76 -23.64
CA SER A 20 -21.14 27.01 -23.62
C SER A 20 -20.74 27.31 -22.19
N SER A 21 -19.53 26.93 -21.82
CA SER A 21 -18.82 27.48 -20.67
C SER A 21 -18.46 28.93 -20.99
N THR A 22 -19.43 29.84 -20.85
CA THR A 22 -19.11 31.27 -20.77
C THR A 22 -18.48 31.52 -19.40
N PRO A 23 -17.22 32.00 -19.32
CA PRO A 23 -16.59 32.34 -18.05
C PRO A 23 -17.45 33.38 -17.33
N ILE A 24 -17.79 33.10 -16.07
CA ILE A 24 -18.53 34.05 -15.25
C ILE A 24 -17.49 34.89 -14.53
N SER A 25 -17.55 36.22 -14.69
CA SER A 25 -16.71 37.12 -13.88
C SER A 25 -17.37 37.30 -12.52
N VAL A 26 -16.64 36.97 -11.47
CA VAL A 26 -17.15 36.98 -10.10
C VAL A 26 -16.20 37.79 -9.22
N SER A 27 -16.74 38.74 -8.45
CA SER A 27 -15.94 39.62 -7.58
C SER A 27 -15.67 39.04 -6.20
N SER A 28 -16.49 38.11 -5.72
CA SER A 28 -16.36 37.46 -4.41
C SER A 28 -17.05 36.08 -4.36
N LEU A 29 -16.63 35.21 -3.43
CA LEU A 29 -17.23 33.87 -3.22
C LEU A 29 -18.74 33.92 -2.90
N ASN A 30 -19.24 35.01 -2.34
CA ASN A 30 -20.66 35.18 -2.00
C ASN A 30 -21.54 35.37 -3.25
N ASP A 31 -20.93 35.73 -4.38
CA ASP A 31 -21.65 35.96 -5.64
C ASP A 31 -21.95 34.64 -6.38
N ILE A 32 -21.49 33.49 -5.87
CA ILE A 32 -21.60 32.15 -6.48
C ILE A 32 -22.86 31.38 -5.99
N ILE A 33 -23.77 32.03 -5.26
CA ILE A 33 -24.96 31.36 -4.72
C ILE A 33 -25.96 31.03 -5.83
N GLY A 34 -26.20 29.74 -6.08
CA GLY A 34 -27.31 29.25 -6.92
C GLY A 34 -26.96 28.76 -8.33
N PHE A 35 -25.68 28.61 -8.68
CA PHE A 35 -25.26 28.02 -9.96
C PHE A 35 -25.18 26.47 -9.87
N THR A 36 -25.71 25.76 -10.87
CA THR A 36 -25.84 24.28 -10.89
C THR A 36 -24.92 23.61 -11.93
N THR A 37 -23.72 24.14 -12.16
CA THR A 37 -22.76 23.54 -13.09
C THR A 37 -21.52 23.04 -12.34
N ASN A 38 -21.11 21.79 -12.62
CA ASN A 38 -20.00 21.07 -11.95
C ASN A 38 -18.60 21.69 -12.14
N LYS A 39 -18.47 22.81 -12.85
CA LYS A 39 -17.24 23.58 -13.03
C LYS A 39 -17.61 25.04 -13.26
N ILE A 40 -17.06 25.95 -12.45
CA ILE A 40 -17.17 27.39 -12.68
C ILE A 40 -15.76 27.90 -12.88
N GLU A 41 -15.42 28.25 -14.12
CA GLU A 41 -14.20 29.00 -14.43
C GLU A 41 -14.48 30.47 -14.19
N VAL A 42 -13.83 31.02 -13.16
CA VAL A 42 -13.94 32.43 -12.83
C VAL A 42 -12.76 33.15 -13.46
N SER A 43 -13.00 34.30 -14.11
CA SER A 43 -11.96 35.14 -14.72
C SER A 43 -12.05 36.58 -14.17
N ASN A 44 -10.88 37.22 -13.97
CA ASN A 44 -10.71 38.61 -13.50
C ASN A 44 -11.08 38.94 -12.04
N SER A 45 -10.91 38.04 -11.08
CA SER A 45 -10.95 38.38 -9.63
C SER A 45 -9.58 38.81 -9.10
N ASN A 46 -9.54 39.54 -7.98
CA ASN A 46 -8.29 39.77 -7.24
C ASN A 46 -7.93 38.48 -6.47
N TRP A 47 -7.30 37.52 -7.15
CA TRP A 47 -7.14 36.13 -6.70
C TRP A 47 -6.18 35.88 -5.55
N GLN A 48 -5.40 36.89 -5.16
CA GLN A 48 -4.24 36.68 -4.28
C GLN A 48 -4.59 36.30 -2.83
N GLU A 49 -5.87 36.24 -2.45
CA GLU A 49 -6.30 36.08 -1.05
C GLU A 49 -7.18 34.85 -0.75
N TYR A 50 -7.42 33.92 -1.69
CA TYR A 50 -8.44 32.88 -1.49
C TYR A 50 -7.91 31.47 -1.21
N ILE A 51 -7.81 31.15 0.09
CA ILE A 51 -8.16 29.83 0.66
C ILE A 51 -9.14 30.14 1.79
N GLY A 52 -10.42 29.88 1.61
CA GLY A 52 -11.42 30.30 2.60
C GLY A 52 -12.78 29.64 2.45
N LYS A 53 -13.36 29.28 3.60
CA LYS A 53 -14.77 28.90 3.77
C LYS A 53 -15.63 30.17 3.58
N SER A 54 -16.70 30.11 2.79
CA SER A 54 -17.66 31.24 2.76
C SER A 54 -18.26 31.46 4.15
N ASN A 55 -18.72 32.67 4.45
CA ASN A 55 -19.34 33.00 5.76
C ASN A 55 -20.51 32.06 6.11
N ASP A 56 -21.11 31.45 5.10
CA ASP A 56 -22.28 30.59 5.20
C ASP A 56 -21.90 29.09 5.21
N GLY A 57 -20.61 28.76 4.99
CA GLY A 57 -20.04 27.43 5.18
C GLY A 57 -20.41 26.36 4.14
N ASN A 58 -20.87 26.77 2.96
CA ASN A 58 -21.46 25.85 1.97
C ASN A 58 -20.53 25.40 0.84
N PHE A 59 -19.32 25.97 0.72
CA PHE A 59 -18.37 25.66 -0.36
C PHE A 59 -16.91 25.62 0.10
N VAL A 60 -16.07 24.84 -0.61
CA VAL A 60 -14.60 24.86 -0.53
C VAL A 60 -14.06 25.33 -1.89
N ALA A 61 -13.22 26.36 -1.89
CA ALA A 61 -12.61 26.92 -3.09
C ALA A 61 -11.09 26.65 -3.10
N LEU A 62 -10.58 26.18 -4.23
CA LEU A 62 -9.16 25.81 -4.42
C LEU A 62 -8.60 26.56 -5.61
N ARG A 63 -7.48 27.25 -5.40
CA ARG A 63 -6.74 27.96 -6.43
C ARG A 63 -5.86 26.98 -7.21
N VAL A 64 -5.93 27.04 -8.54
CA VAL A 64 -4.98 26.39 -9.46
C VAL A 64 -4.00 27.47 -9.95
N ASP A 65 -2.70 27.19 -9.87
CA ASP A 65 -1.66 28.14 -10.23
C ASP A 65 -1.65 28.44 -11.74
N SER A 66 -1.27 29.67 -12.09
CA SER A 66 -1.00 30.14 -13.45
C SER A 66 0.06 29.32 -14.20
N GLU A 67 0.93 28.61 -13.47
CA GLU A 67 1.92 27.70 -14.07
C GLU A 67 1.30 26.40 -14.59
N ILE A 68 0.14 26.01 -14.05
CA ILE A 68 -0.57 24.76 -14.41
C ILE A 68 -1.64 25.05 -15.47
N ASP A 69 -2.35 26.17 -15.33
CA ASP A 69 -3.30 26.67 -16.32
C ASP A 69 -3.05 28.16 -16.54
N PRO A 70 -2.73 28.62 -17.76
CA PRO A 70 -2.34 30.00 -18.01
C PRO A 70 -3.44 31.03 -17.65
N ASP A 71 -4.69 30.61 -17.52
CA ASP A 71 -5.81 31.47 -17.15
C ASP A 71 -6.09 31.50 -15.63
N GLY A 72 -5.50 30.57 -14.85
CA GLY A 72 -5.67 30.46 -13.39
C GLY A 72 -7.10 30.11 -12.96
N VAL A 73 -7.35 28.87 -12.52
CA VAL A 73 -8.71 28.38 -12.25
C VAL A 73 -9.00 28.30 -10.75
N LEU A 74 -10.16 28.80 -10.31
CA LEU A 74 -10.69 28.58 -8.96
C LEU A 74 -11.76 27.48 -9.00
N ILE A 75 -11.48 26.32 -8.40
CA ILE A 75 -12.42 25.20 -8.34
C ILE A 75 -13.23 25.30 -7.05
N VAL A 76 -14.55 25.41 -7.17
CA VAL A 76 -15.47 25.57 -6.03
C VAL A 76 -16.39 24.35 -5.94
N PHE A 77 -16.32 23.60 -4.85
CA PHE A 77 -17.20 22.46 -4.59
C PHE A 77 -18.38 22.86 -3.70
N SER A 78 -19.61 22.49 -4.08
CA SER A 78 -20.76 22.61 -3.17
C SER A 78 -20.75 21.47 -2.15
N LYS A 79 -21.36 21.69 -0.98
CA LYS A 79 -21.56 20.63 0.02
C LYS A 79 -22.34 19.44 -0.55
N GLU A 80 -23.28 19.67 -1.47
CA GLU A 80 -24.09 18.64 -2.13
C GLU A 80 -23.26 17.84 -3.16
N ASP A 81 -22.37 18.49 -3.92
CA ASP A 81 -21.49 17.81 -4.90
C ASP A 81 -20.39 17.01 -4.22
N LEU A 82 -19.85 17.53 -3.11
CA LEU A 82 -19.05 16.74 -2.18
C LEU A 82 -19.85 15.52 -1.73
N LYS A 83 -21.11 15.70 -1.30
CA LYS A 83 -21.99 14.62 -0.83
C LYS A 83 -22.33 13.58 -1.91
N ASN A 84 -22.54 14.01 -3.15
CA ASN A 84 -22.89 13.12 -4.26
C ASN A 84 -21.65 12.34 -4.75
N GLY A 85 -20.49 12.98 -4.85
CA GLY A 85 -19.22 12.26 -5.07
C GLY A 85 -18.83 11.33 -3.91
N ILE A 86 -19.32 11.63 -2.69
CA ILE A 86 -19.22 10.80 -1.48
C ILE A 86 -20.11 9.54 -1.55
N GLU A 87 -21.27 9.59 -2.24
CA GLU A 87 -22.26 8.49 -2.25
C GLU A 87 -22.03 7.43 -3.35
N GLU A 88 -21.43 7.78 -4.50
CA GLU A 88 -21.14 6.81 -5.59
C GLU A 88 -20.06 5.76 -5.26
N GLY A 89 -19.40 5.85 -4.09
CA GLY A 89 -18.37 4.91 -3.62
C GLY A 89 -18.61 4.25 -2.26
N GLY A 90 -19.78 4.45 -1.63
CA GLY A 90 -20.19 3.67 -0.46
C GLY A 90 -19.50 3.94 0.89
N ARG A 91 -18.76 5.04 1.09
CA ARG A 91 -18.33 5.50 2.43
C ARG A 91 -18.32 7.03 2.53
N VAL A 92 -18.91 7.56 3.61
CA VAL A 92 -18.80 8.98 4.00
C VAL A 92 -17.34 9.24 4.43
N MET A 93 -16.56 9.89 3.57
CA MET A 93 -15.16 10.26 3.86
C MET A 93 -15.06 11.70 4.36
N ASN A 94 -14.23 11.89 5.39
CA ASN A 94 -13.88 13.19 5.94
C ASN A 94 -13.08 14.00 4.88
N PRO A 95 -13.22 15.33 4.74
CA PRO A 95 -12.34 16.12 3.87
C PRO A 95 -10.84 16.08 4.26
N LEU A 96 -10.51 15.57 5.45
CA LEU A 96 -9.15 15.23 5.90
C LEU A 96 -8.81 13.74 5.72
N ASP A 97 -9.67 12.97 5.05
CA ASP A 97 -9.46 11.56 4.76
C ASP A 97 -8.36 11.40 3.70
N ARG A 98 -7.53 10.37 3.89
CA ARG A 98 -6.34 10.03 3.10
C ARG A 98 -6.60 10.09 1.60
N ASN A 99 -7.72 9.52 1.14
CA ASN A 99 -8.05 9.44 -0.28
C ASN A 99 -8.39 10.81 -0.92
N VAL A 100 -8.83 11.78 -0.12
CA VAL A 100 -9.16 13.14 -0.59
C VAL A 100 -7.88 13.97 -0.68
N VAL A 101 -7.05 13.93 0.37
CA VAL A 101 -5.75 14.61 0.40
C VAL A 101 -4.80 14.07 -0.67
N ASP A 102 -4.74 12.75 -0.86
CA ASP A 102 -3.95 12.12 -1.93
C ASP A 102 -4.39 12.60 -3.33
N LYS A 103 -5.70 12.67 -3.59
CA LYS A 103 -6.22 13.18 -4.86
C LYS A 103 -5.93 14.66 -5.06
N MET A 104 -5.99 15.47 -3.99
CA MET A 104 -5.66 16.89 -4.05
C MET A 104 -4.16 17.13 -4.28
N ALA A 105 -3.28 16.31 -3.71
CA ALA A 105 -1.83 16.37 -3.94
C ALA A 105 -1.44 15.96 -5.36
N VAL A 106 -2.01 14.87 -5.89
CA VAL A 106 -1.77 14.40 -7.27
C VAL A 106 -2.23 15.42 -8.32
N LEU A 107 -3.30 16.16 -8.03
CA LEU A 107 -3.80 17.22 -8.91
C LEU A 107 -3.05 18.56 -8.73
N GLY A 108 -2.00 18.61 -7.89
CA GLY A 108 -1.23 19.83 -7.61
C GLY A 108 -2.01 20.90 -6.84
N ILE A 109 -3.14 20.53 -6.22
CA ILE A 109 -4.08 21.44 -5.56
C ILE A 109 -3.68 21.72 -4.11
N MET A 110 -3.07 20.75 -3.44
CA MET A 110 -2.24 21.03 -2.26
C MET A 110 -0.79 21.07 -2.75
N PRO A 111 -0.04 22.15 -2.53
CA PRO A 111 1.40 22.05 -2.66
C PRO A 111 1.84 20.96 -1.68
N LEU A 112 2.54 19.95 -2.20
CA LEU A 112 3.49 19.21 -1.36
C LEU A 112 4.23 20.30 -0.56
N PRO A 113 4.25 20.25 0.78
CA PRO A 113 4.85 21.31 1.58
C PRO A 113 6.18 21.70 0.95
N VAL A 114 6.51 23.00 0.90
CA VAL A 114 7.79 23.50 0.33
C VAL A 114 8.99 22.71 0.90
N ASP A 115 8.78 22.11 2.08
CA ASP A 115 9.66 21.17 2.77
C ASP A 115 9.95 19.85 2.03
N ILE A 116 9.08 19.32 1.15
CA ILE A 116 9.38 18.12 0.33
C ILE A 116 10.46 18.40 -0.72
N LEU A 117 10.42 19.57 -1.35
CA LEU A 117 11.43 20.00 -2.33
C LEU A 117 12.76 20.36 -1.65
N SER A 118 12.75 20.74 -0.37
CA SER A 118 13.97 20.94 0.42
C SER A 118 14.48 19.65 1.06
N LEU A 119 13.62 18.66 1.34
CA LEU A 119 14.03 17.32 1.78
C LEU A 119 14.92 16.63 0.74
N GLN A 120 14.52 16.66 -0.54
CA GLN A 120 15.38 16.16 -1.63
C GLN A 120 16.72 16.91 -1.75
N LYS A 121 16.84 18.12 -1.21
CA LYS A 121 18.10 18.90 -1.18
C LYS A 121 18.98 18.63 0.05
N ASN A 122 18.40 18.13 1.14
CA ASN A 122 19.12 17.84 2.40
C ASN A 122 19.66 16.40 2.44
N ILE A 123 19.11 15.53 1.61
CA ILE A 123 19.69 14.22 1.33
C ILE A 123 21.10 14.40 0.75
N GLU A 124 22.11 13.71 1.30
CA GLU A 124 23.44 13.66 0.69
C GLU A 124 23.34 13.18 -0.76
N PRO A 125 23.64 14.03 -1.77
CA PRO A 125 23.51 13.65 -3.18
C PRO A 125 24.38 12.44 -3.56
N SER A 126 25.45 12.20 -2.81
CA SER A 126 26.35 11.06 -2.96
C SER A 126 25.70 9.71 -2.64
N LYS A 127 24.66 9.66 -1.80
CA LYS A 127 23.93 8.42 -1.46
C LYS A 127 22.79 8.10 -2.45
N PHE A 128 22.33 9.09 -3.22
CA PHE A 128 21.17 9.01 -4.11
C PHE A 128 21.53 9.50 -5.52
N SER A 129 22.62 8.95 -6.08
CA SER A 129 23.03 9.21 -7.47
C SER A 129 22.06 8.55 -8.46
N ILE A 130 20.90 9.18 -8.68
CA ILE A 130 19.87 8.63 -9.56
C ILE A 130 20.13 9.07 -11.00
N GLU A 131 20.66 8.17 -11.84
CA GLU A 131 20.47 8.26 -13.30
C GLU A 131 19.18 7.50 -13.67
N PHE A 132 18.08 8.23 -13.86
CA PHE A 132 16.83 7.68 -14.36
C PHE A 132 17.01 7.23 -15.81
N ASN A 133 17.07 5.93 -16.06
CA ASN A 133 17.03 5.38 -17.41
C ASN A 133 15.65 4.75 -17.66
N VAL A 134 14.65 5.64 -17.80
CA VAL A 134 13.20 5.39 -17.66
C VAL A 134 12.63 4.41 -18.69
N GLN A 135 13.33 4.10 -19.78
CA GLN A 135 12.76 3.34 -20.89
C GLN A 135 13.81 2.51 -21.62
N GLY A 136 14.75 1.86 -20.94
CA GLY A 136 15.80 1.07 -21.62
C GLY A 136 15.59 -0.45 -21.55
N ASP A 137 15.41 -0.97 -20.33
CA ASP A 137 15.84 -2.34 -20.04
C ASP A 137 14.70 -3.36 -19.84
N PHE A 138 13.44 -2.91 -19.83
CA PHE A 138 12.27 -3.75 -19.48
C PHE A 138 11.20 -3.85 -20.59
N HIS A 139 11.53 -3.54 -21.84
CA HIS A 139 10.57 -3.48 -22.97
C HIS A 139 10.13 -4.83 -23.54
N ASN A 140 10.82 -5.91 -23.19
CA ASN A 140 10.58 -7.24 -23.77
C ASN A 140 9.76 -8.13 -22.83
N SER A 141 8.76 -7.55 -22.17
CA SER A 141 7.85 -8.26 -21.30
C SER A 141 6.39 -8.00 -21.65
N ASP A 142 5.57 -9.03 -21.49
CA ASP A 142 4.11 -8.96 -21.53
C ASP A 142 3.55 -9.55 -20.24
N VAL A 143 2.33 -9.15 -19.90
CA VAL A 143 1.70 -9.48 -18.63
C VAL A 143 0.46 -10.32 -18.89
N THR A 144 0.45 -11.56 -18.40
CA THR A 144 -0.74 -12.40 -18.38
C THR A 144 -1.42 -12.27 -17.02
N LYS A 145 -2.71 -11.94 -17.00
CA LYS A 145 -3.52 -11.87 -15.79
C LYS A 145 -4.48 -13.05 -15.76
N ILE A 146 -4.46 -13.80 -14.67
CA ILE A 146 -5.29 -14.98 -14.45
C ILE A 146 -6.21 -14.65 -13.28
N ASP A 147 -7.52 -14.81 -13.48
CA ASP A 147 -8.53 -14.45 -12.49
C ASP A 147 -8.72 -15.58 -11.47
N PHE A 148 -8.43 -15.30 -10.20
CA PHE A 148 -8.69 -16.18 -9.05
C PHE A 148 -9.72 -15.57 -8.07
N THR A 149 -10.50 -14.58 -8.51
CA THR A 149 -11.52 -13.92 -7.67
C THR A 149 -12.51 -14.91 -7.07
N GLU A 150 -12.93 -15.94 -7.81
CA GLU A 150 -13.84 -16.99 -7.33
C GLU A 150 -13.30 -17.69 -6.06
N TYR A 151 -11.98 -17.85 -5.96
CA TYR A 151 -11.33 -18.49 -4.82
C TYR A 151 -11.08 -17.57 -3.64
N PHE A 152 -10.86 -16.26 -3.86
CA PHE A 152 -10.37 -15.36 -2.82
C PHE A 152 -11.33 -14.21 -2.47
N THR A 153 -11.86 -13.48 -3.45
CA THR A 153 -12.66 -12.27 -3.18
C THR A 153 -14.05 -12.60 -2.62
N LYS A 154 -14.58 -13.80 -2.93
CA LYS A 154 -15.79 -14.34 -2.29
C LYS A 154 -15.68 -14.39 -0.76
N TYR A 155 -14.46 -14.51 -0.23
CA TYR A 155 -14.21 -14.67 1.21
C TYR A 155 -13.78 -13.36 1.89
N THR A 156 -13.16 -12.42 1.17
CA THR A 156 -12.51 -11.23 1.78
C THR A 156 -13.30 -9.93 1.67
N SER A 157 -14.38 -9.87 0.88
CA SER A 157 -15.15 -8.64 0.60
C SER A 157 -14.30 -7.45 0.08
N GLY A 158 -13.07 -7.72 -0.39
CA GLY A 158 -12.11 -6.70 -0.84
C GLY A 158 -11.38 -5.91 0.25
N LEU A 159 -11.52 -6.27 1.54
CA LEU A 159 -10.90 -5.55 2.66
C LEU A 159 -9.68 -6.26 3.28
N LEU A 160 -9.54 -7.56 3.05
CA LEU A 160 -8.36 -8.36 3.37
C LEU A 160 -7.48 -8.52 2.12
N PRO A 161 -6.16 -8.75 2.29
CA PRO A 161 -5.31 -9.21 1.19
C PRO A 161 -5.98 -10.39 0.50
N SER A 162 -6.07 -10.34 -0.84
CA SER A 162 -6.67 -11.44 -1.60
C SER A 162 -5.89 -12.73 -1.36
N PHE A 163 -4.58 -12.70 -1.61
CA PHE A 163 -3.66 -13.79 -1.29
C PHE A 163 -2.19 -13.33 -1.32
N PHE A 164 -1.31 -14.18 -0.78
CA PHE A 164 0.16 -14.12 -0.89
C PHE A 164 0.66 -15.30 -1.75
N VAL A 165 1.83 -15.18 -2.37
CA VAL A 165 2.34 -16.15 -3.36
C VAL A 165 3.70 -16.74 -2.98
N GLU A 166 3.78 -18.06 -2.97
CA GLU A 166 5.05 -18.81 -2.89
C GLU A 166 5.26 -19.63 -4.16
N SER A 167 6.45 -19.56 -4.75
CA SER A 167 6.86 -20.54 -5.75
C SER A 167 7.51 -21.74 -5.08
N ILE A 168 6.91 -22.92 -5.28
CA ILE A 168 7.41 -24.17 -4.72
C ILE A 168 7.46 -25.21 -5.84
N ASN A 169 8.66 -25.64 -6.21
CA ASN A 169 8.89 -26.46 -7.40
C ASN A 169 8.32 -25.78 -8.66
N ASP A 170 7.49 -26.49 -9.42
CA ASP A 170 6.85 -25.99 -10.65
C ASP A 170 5.42 -25.47 -10.38
N GLU A 171 5.06 -25.23 -9.12
CA GLU A 171 3.75 -24.75 -8.70
C GLU A 171 3.85 -23.36 -8.03
N ILE A 172 2.81 -22.55 -8.20
CA ILE A 172 2.57 -21.33 -7.43
C ILE A 172 1.48 -21.62 -6.41
N PHE A 173 1.81 -21.50 -5.13
CA PHE A 173 0.86 -21.58 -4.02
C PHE A 173 0.35 -20.18 -3.70
N MET A 174 -0.96 -20.04 -3.57
CA MET A 174 -1.66 -18.81 -3.25
C MET A 174 -2.37 -18.98 -1.90
N PHE A 175 -1.94 -18.22 -0.90
CA PHE A 175 -2.44 -18.28 0.47
C PHE A 175 -3.41 -17.12 0.72
N GLY A 176 -4.71 -17.41 0.76
CA GLY A 176 -5.75 -16.40 0.88
C GLY A 176 -5.82 -15.75 2.26
N GLY A 177 -6.26 -14.49 2.31
CA GLY A 177 -6.41 -13.73 3.57
C GLY A 177 -7.29 -14.42 4.64
N MET A 178 -8.23 -15.26 4.20
CA MET A 178 -9.14 -16.06 5.05
C MET A 178 -8.68 -17.52 5.25
N GLY A 179 -7.45 -17.86 4.83
CA GLY A 179 -6.82 -19.15 5.08
C GLY A 179 -7.16 -20.27 4.07
N ASN A 180 -7.88 -19.98 2.99
CA ASN A 180 -7.98 -20.91 1.86
C ASN A 180 -6.68 -20.92 1.04
N ILE A 181 -6.32 -22.08 0.48
CA ILE A 181 -5.07 -22.25 -0.26
C ILE A 181 -5.36 -22.86 -1.63
N VAL A 182 -4.86 -22.23 -2.68
CA VAL A 182 -4.97 -22.70 -4.06
C VAL A 182 -3.57 -22.82 -4.62
N LYS A 183 -3.31 -23.83 -5.45
CA LYS A 183 -2.07 -23.93 -6.21
C LYS A 183 -2.33 -24.02 -7.70
N MET A 184 -1.41 -23.48 -8.48
CA MET A 184 -1.43 -23.56 -9.94
C MET A 184 -0.09 -24.10 -10.46
N SER A 185 -0.15 -25.11 -11.32
CA SER A 185 1.02 -25.61 -12.06
C SER A 185 1.44 -24.61 -13.12
N MET A 186 2.73 -24.24 -13.12
CA MET A 186 3.30 -23.34 -14.13
C MET A 186 3.60 -24.05 -15.46
N VAL A 187 3.49 -25.39 -15.50
CA VAL A 187 3.77 -26.23 -16.67
C VAL A 187 2.54 -26.35 -17.57
N ASP A 188 1.37 -26.63 -16.99
CA ASP A 188 0.14 -26.93 -17.73
C ASP A 188 -1.06 -26.07 -17.30
N GLY A 189 -0.89 -25.18 -16.33
CA GLY A 189 -1.94 -24.28 -15.84
C GLY A 189 -3.00 -24.97 -14.99
N THR A 190 -2.79 -26.23 -14.59
CA THR A 190 -3.76 -26.93 -13.73
C THR A 190 -3.88 -26.27 -12.36
N VAL A 191 -5.12 -26.08 -11.90
CA VAL A 191 -5.44 -25.41 -10.64
C VAL A 191 -6.06 -26.42 -9.67
N GLN A 192 -5.63 -26.39 -8.42
CA GLN A 192 -6.13 -27.26 -7.36
C GLN A 192 -6.25 -26.51 -6.02
N GLU A 193 -7.35 -26.70 -5.31
CA GLU A 193 -7.45 -26.31 -3.90
C GLU A 193 -6.66 -27.29 -3.02
N VAL A 194 -5.85 -26.74 -2.11
CA VAL A 194 -5.06 -27.51 -1.16
C VAL A 194 -5.88 -27.70 0.11
N LYS A 195 -6.02 -28.95 0.57
CA LYS A 195 -6.72 -29.23 1.82
C LYS A 195 -5.95 -28.61 2.98
N THR A 196 -6.63 -27.91 3.87
CA THR A 196 -5.98 -27.28 5.02
C THR A 196 -6.95 -27.04 6.18
N ASN A 197 -6.40 -26.95 7.39
CA ASN A 197 -7.11 -26.48 8.58
C ASN A 197 -7.04 -24.95 8.77
N LEU A 198 -6.22 -24.24 7.96
CA LEU A 198 -5.90 -22.83 8.15
C LEU A 198 -7.14 -21.93 8.10
N ASN A 199 -8.07 -22.22 7.19
CA ASN A 199 -9.34 -21.49 7.10
C ASN A 199 -10.13 -21.54 8.41
N GLN A 200 -10.21 -22.71 9.05
CA GLN A 200 -10.87 -22.87 10.35
C GLN A 200 -10.13 -22.08 11.43
N ILE A 201 -8.79 -22.18 11.49
CA ILE A 201 -7.96 -21.43 12.44
C ILE A 201 -8.24 -19.92 12.35
N ILE A 202 -8.30 -19.37 11.13
CA ILE A 202 -8.54 -17.95 10.90
C ILE A 202 -9.97 -17.55 11.28
N GLN A 203 -10.98 -18.37 10.97
CA GLN A 203 -12.37 -18.09 11.36
C GLN A 203 -12.58 -18.15 12.88
N ASP A 204 -11.92 -19.09 13.56
CA ASP A 204 -12.01 -19.27 15.00
C ASP A 204 -11.44 -18.09 15.80
N GLN A 205 -10.72 -17.16 15.17
CA GLN A 205 -10.19 -15.97 15.85
C GLN A 205 -11.28 -14.97 16.25
N GLU A 206 -12.52 -15.07 15.73
CA GLU A 206 -13.63 -14.18 16.10
C GLU A 206 -13.24 -12.70 16.10
N TYR A 207 -12.69 -12.23 14.97
CA TYR A 207 -12.12 -10.90 14.87
C TYR A 207 -13.10 -9.79 15.22
N THR A 208 -12.66 -8.89 16.10
CA THR A 208 -13.38 -7.67 16.49
C THR A 208 -12.36 -6.56 16.72
N SER A 209 -12.45 -5.44 16.01
CA SER A 209 -11.60 -4.28 16.27
C SER A 209 -12.31 -2.99 15.86
N ILE A 210 -12.56 -2.11 16.82
CA ILE A 210 -13.20 -0.81 16.60
C ILE A 210 -12.24 0.29 17.06
N VAL A 211 -11.74 1.08 16.12
CA VAL A 211 -10.83 2.21 16.41
C VAL A 211 -11.52 3.51 16.01
N LYS A 212 -11.72 4.42 16.99
CA LYS A 212 -12.38 5.72 16.79
C LYS A 212 -13.72 5.61 16.03
N GLY A 213 -14.52 4.59 16.34
CA GLY A 213 -15.83 4.34 15.72
C GLY A 213 -15.81 3.67 14.34
N SER A 214 -14.63 3.37 13.80
CA SER A 214 -14.49 2.61 12.55
C SER A 214 -14.18 1.14 12.84
N ASP A 215 -14.87 0.24 12.14
CA ASP A 215 -14.67 -1.22 12.25
C ASP A 215 -13.56 -1.71 11.32
N TYR A 216 -12.56 -2.36 11.91
CA TYR A 216 -11.39 -2.96 11.26
C TYR A 216 -11.36 -4.49 11.35
N SER A 217 -12.41 -5.12 11.88
CA SER A 217 -12.50 -6.57 12.11
C SER A 217 -12.31 -7.36 10.81
N SER A 218 -12.96 -6.90 9.73
CA SER A 218 -12.89 -7.50 8.39
C SER A 218 -11.54 -7.34 7.69
N ARG A 219 -10.54 -6.74 8.37
CA ARG A 219 -9.17 -6.57 7.86
C ARG A 219 -8.18 -7.44 8.62
N MET A 220 -8.64 -8.19 9.63
CA MET A 220 -7.86 -9.12 10.44
C MET A 220 -7.86 -10.50 9.79
N GLY A 221 -6.67 -11.12 9.72
CA GLY A 221 -6.47 -12.35 8.97
C GLY A 221 -4.99 -12.60 8.73
N LEU A 222 -4.70 -13.29 7.64
CA LEU A 222 -3.35 -13.62 7.19
C LEU A 222 -2.55 -12.36 6.81
N ARG A 223 -1.24 -12.40 7.07
CA ARG A 223 -0.30 -11.28 6.87
C ARG A 223 0.87 -11.60 5.95
N ASP A 224 1.27 -12.87 5.89
CA ASP A 224 2.32 -13.35 4.99
C ASP A 224 2.26 -14.87 4.84
N SER A 225 2.86 -15.35 3.75
CA SER A 225 3.30 -16.73 3.59
C SER A 225 4.82 -16.80 3.40
N SER A 226 5.42 -17.92 3.76
CA SER A 226 6.84 -18.15 3.50
C SER A 226 7.16 -19.63 3.48
N PHE A 227 7.94 -20.08 2.49
CA PHE A 227 8.42 -21.46 2.42
C PHE A 227 9.88 -21.55 2.88
N ASP A 228 10.12 -22.26 3.99
CA ASP A 228 11.46 -22.70 4.41
C ASP A 228 11.78 -24.03 3.72
N GLU A 229 12.42 -23.95 2.55
CA GLU A 229 12.82 -25.12 1.76
C GLU A 229 13.76 -26.06 2.54
N LYS A 230 14.66 -25.50 3.35
CA LYS A 230 15.68 -26.26 4.08
C LYS A 230 15.06 -27.18 5.13
N ASN A 231 13.98 -26.73 5.77
CA ASN A 231 13.28 -27.47 6.81
C ASN A 231 11.94 -28.06 6.33
N ASN A 232 11.59 -27.85 5.06
CA ASN A 232 10.33 -28.28 4.47
C ASN A 232 9.11 -27.77 5.25
N LEU A 233 9.12 -26.49 5.64
CA LEU A 233 8.05 -25.86 6.42
C LEU A 233 7.38 -24.73 5.63
N ILE A 234 6.06 -24.65 5.73
CA ILE A 234 5.30 -23.46 5.36
C ILE A 234 5.01 -22.67 6.64
N LEU A 235 5.41 -21.42 6.63
CA LEU A 235 5.11 -20.44 7.67
C LEU A 235 4.04 -19.50 7.19
N ILE A 236 3.12 -19.18 8.10
CA ILE A 236 2.04 -18.23 7.86
C ILE A 236 2.02 -17.28 9.04
N THR A 237 2.02 -15.98 8.79
CA THR A 237 1.77 -15.00 9.84
C THR A 237 0.31 -14.55 9.78
N ALA A 238 -0.30 -14.36 10.93
CA ALA A 238 -1.70 -13.98 11.03
C ALA A 238 -2.02 -13.28 12.34
N ILE A 239 -3.11 -12.53 12.35
CA ILE A 239 -3.62 -11.97 13.60
C ILE A 239 -4.21 -13.09 14.45
N LYS A 240 -3.80 -13.18 15.72
CA LYS A 240 -4.22 -14.21 16.68
C LYS A 240 -4.97 -13.55 17.83
N LYS A 241 -6.09 -14.13 18.26
CA LYS A 241 -6.81 -13.75 19.47
C LYS A 241 -6.19 -14.45 20.69
N ASP A 242 -5.88 -13.67 21.72
CA ASP A 242 -5.70 -14.18 23.08
C ASP A 242 -7.06 -14.14 23.77
N PHE A 243 -7.70 -15.30 23.89
CA PHE A 243 -9.02 -15.42 24.50
C PHE A 243 -9.03 -15.13 26.01
N ALA A 244 -7.91 -15.33 26.70
CA ALA A 244 -7.82 -15.08 28.13
C ALA A 244 -7.72 -13.58 28.43
N LYS A 245 -6.95 -12.86 27.60
CA LYS A 245 -6.78 -11.39 27.71
C LYS A 245 -7.83 -10.60 26.93
N ASN A 246 -8.59 -11.26 26.06
CA ASN A 246 -9.53 -10.65 25.12
C ASN A 246 -8.87 -9.55 24.26
N CYS A 247 -7.74 -9.89 23.65
CA CYS A 247 -6.99 -8.99 22.79
C CYS A 247 -6.42 -9.75 21.58
N PHE A 248 -5.85 -9.02 20.64
CA PHE A 248 -5.27 -9.56 19.42
C PHE A 248 -3.78 -9.24 19.33
N THR A 249 -3.03 -10.18 18.77
CA THR A 249 -1.57 -10.13 18.59
C THR A 249 -1.19 -10.61 17.19
N LEU A 250 0.07 -10.48 16.80
CA LEU A 250 0.61 -11.10 15.59
C LEU A 250 1.22 -12.46 15.96
N GLY A 251 0.79 -13.52 15.28
CA GLY A 251 1.28 -14.88 15.50
C GLY A 251 1.87 -15.52 14.25
N VAL A 252 2.63 -16.58 14.47
CA VAL A 252 3.19 -17.46 13.42
C VAL A 252 2.56 -18.83 13.55
N LEU A 253 2.09 -19.35 12.42
CA LEU A 253 1.62 -20.70 12.20
C LEU A 253 2.67 -21.44 11.37
N SER A 254 2.86 -22.73 11.65
CA SER A 254 3.74 -23.61 10.89
C SER A 254 3.02 -24.88 10.48
N ALA A 255 3.33 -25.38 9.28
CA ALA A 255 2.94 -26.69 8.78
C ALA A 255 4.13 -27.35 8.05
N GLU A 256 4.28 -28.66 8.18
CA GLU A 256 5.17 -29.41 7.28
C GLU A 256 4.60 -29.37 5.87
N PHE A 257 5.45 -29.06 4.89
CA PHE A 257 5.00 -28.94 3.51
C PHE A 257 4.60 -30.29 2.93
N ASN A 258 3.35 -30.35 2.47
CA ASN A 258 2.77 -31.47 1.78
C ASN A 258 1.77 -30.96 0.73
N THR A 259 1.94 -31.39 -0.52
CA THR A 259 1.19 -30.89 -1.67
C THR A 259 -0.30 -31.24 -1.67
N ALA A 260 -0.72 -32.20 -0.83
CA ALA A 260 -2.10 -32.64 -0.73
C ALA A 260 -2.83 -32.05 0.48
N ASN A 261 -2.13 -31.82 1.60
CA ASN A 261 -2.73 -31.35 2.84
C ASN A 261 -1.74 -30.58 3.72
N LEU A 262 -2.09 -29.36 4.13
CA LEU A 262 -1.30 -28.55 5.05
C LEU A 262 -2.04 -28.38 6.37
N ASP A 263 -1.47 -28.91 7.45
CA ASP A 263 -2.03 -28.87 8.80
C ASP A 263 -1.21 -27.92 9.67
N PHE A 264 -1.75 -26.73 9.91
CA PHE A 264 -1.07 -25.64 10.60
C PHE A 264 -1.31 -25.69 12.11
N SER A 265 -0.30 -25.25 12.86
CA SER A 265 -0.40 -25.03 14.31
C SER A 265 0.33 -23.74 14.70
N TRP A 266 -0.16 -23.05 15.74
CA TRP A 266 0.48 -21.85 16.25
C TRP A 266 1.80 -22.24 16.93
N VAL A 267 2.89 -21.59 16.51
CA VAL A 267 4.23 -21.85 17.04
C VAL A 267 4.81 -20.66 17.80
N TYR A 268 4.34 -19.45 17.49
CA TYR A 268 4.81 -18.22 18.12
C TYR A 268 3.73 -17.13 18.11
N ASN A 269 3.84 -16.17 19.02
CA ASN A 269 3.19 -14.86 18.93
C ASN A 269 4.07 -13.80 19.59
N ILE A 270 3.94 -12.55 19.15
CA ILE A 270 4.60 -11.42 19.81
C ILE A 270 4.01 -11.22 21.22
N ASP A 271 4.74 -10.50 22.08
CA ASP A 271 4.33 -10.27 23.46
C ASP A 271 3.20 -9.22 23.56
N ASP A 272 3.20 -8.25 22.65
CA ASP A 272 2.18 -7.21 22.56
C ASP A 272 0.81 -7.78 22.18
N CYS A 273 -0.23 -7.26 22.83
CA CYS A 273 -1.61 -7.69 22.59
C CYS A 273 -2.60 -6.56 22.87
N TYR A 274 -3.47 -6.29 21.91
CA TYR A 274 -4.37 -5.13 21.93
C TYR A 274 -5.80 -5.50 21.56
N GLU A 275 -6.76 -4.95 22.31
CA GLU A 275 -8.19 -5.19 22.03
C GLU A 275 -8.62 -4.57 20.70
N ASN A 276 -8.14 -3.36 20.38
CA ASN A 276 -8.55 -2.60 19.20
C ASN A 276 -7.34 -1.95 18.51
N PHE A 277 -7.10 -2.30 17.25
CA PHE A 277 -6.06 -1.71 16.41
C PHE A 277 -6.35 -1.87 14.92
N ASN A 278 -5.63 -1.14 14.06
CA ASN A 278 -5.77 -1.29 12.61
C ASN A 278 -4.69 -2.23 12.09
N SER A 279 -5.10 -3.45 11.82
CA SER A 279 -4.22 -4.54 11.42
C SER A 279 -3.60 -4.41 10.02
N HIS A 280 -3.94 -3.36 9.26
CA HIS A 280 -3.16 -2.94 8.07
C HIS A 280 -1.72 -2.53 8.41
N HIS A 281 -1.46 -2.18 9.67
CA HIS A 281 -0.14 -1.85 10.17
C HIS A 281 0.48 -2.96 11.01
N ALA A 282 0.05 -4.21 10.82
CA ALA A 282 0.58 -5.32 11.60
C ALA A 282 2.00 -5.73 11.17
N GLY A 283 2.45 -5.36 9.96
CA GLY A 283 3.57 -6.01 9.32
C GLY A 283 3.26 -7.49 9.06
N GLY A 284 4.24 -8.36 9.31
CA GLY A 284 4.07 -9.81 9.33
C GLY A 284 4.94 -10.57 8.35
N ARG A 285 5.85 -9.93 7.62
CA ARG A 285 6.75 -10.66 6.71
C ARG A 285 7.70 -11.54 7.50
N ILE A 286 7.87 -12.79 7.06
CA ILE A 286 8.74 -13.77 7.73
C ILE A 286 9.68 -14.45 6.73
N LYS A 287 10.99 -14.45 7.00
CA LYS A 287 12.00 -15.12 6.13
C LYS A 287 13.08 -15.83 6.95
N GLU A 288 13.57 -16.96 6.44
CA GLU A 288 14.67 -17.71 7.06
C GLU A 288 15.94 -16.86 7.08
N PHE A 289 16.59 -16.80 8.24
CA PHE A 289 17.80 -16.01 8.43
C PHE A 289 18.68 -16.67 9.49
N ASN A 290 19.96 -16.87 9.20
CA ASN A 290 20.97 -17.31 10.18
C ASN A 290 20.54 -18.51 11.04
N GLY A 291 19.84 -19.48 10.45
CA GLY A 291 19.38 -20.65 11.19
C GLY A 291 18.21 -20.37 12.12
N GLY A 292 17.48 -19.27 11.95
CA GLY A 292 16.21 -18.91 12.56
C GLY A 292 15.34 -18.18 11.53
N TYR A 293 14.59 -17.16 11.96
CA TYR A 293 13.75 -16.34 11.09
C TYR A 293 13.78 -14.87 11.47
N LEU A 294 13.67 -13.97 10.49
CA LEU A 294 13.31 -12.58 10.74
C LEU A 294 11.80 -12.42 10.57
N LEU A 295 11.15 -11.74 11.51
CA LEU A 295 9.73 -11.40 11.50
C LEU A 295 9.55 -9.89 11.60
N THR A 296 8.87 -9.29 10.63
CA THR A 296 8.52 -7.86 10.69
C THR A 296 7.25 -7.63 11.49
N VAL A 297 7.25 -6.60 12.35
CA VAL A 297 6.11 -6.23 13.20
C VAL A 297 5.90 -4.72 13.08
N GLY A 298 4.74 -4.32 12.56
CA GLY A 298 4.39 -2.91 12.43
C GLY A 298 3.88 -2.30 13.74
N ASP A 299 3.50 -1.02 13.69
CA ASP A 299 3.04 -0.24 14.84
C ASP A 299 1.57 -0.46 15.24
N PHE A 300 0.86 -1.33 14.50
CA PHE A 300 -0.56 -1.65 14.66
C PHE A 300 -1.51 -0.45 14.48
N LYS A 301 -0.97 0.72 14.11
CA LYS A 301 -1.64 2.02 14.07
C LYS A 301 -2.43 2.28 15.36
N LEU A 302 -1.80 2.04 16.50
CA LEU A 302 -2.39 2.44 17.77
C LEU A 302 -2.72 3.94 17.74
N PRO A 303 -3.83 4.39 18.36
CA PRO A 303 -4.18 5.81 18.37
C PRO A 303 -3.00 6.69 18.80
N GLU A 304 -2.84 7.89 18.23
CA GLU A 304 -1.67 8.76 18.45
C GLU A 304 -1.31 9.06 19.92
N ASP A 305 -2.26 8.94 20.85
CA ASP A 305 -2.03 9.07 22.29
C ASP A 305 -1.17 7.91 22.87
N PHE A 306 -1.00 6.82 22.11
CA PHE A 306 -0.24 5.61 22.45
C PHE A 306 1.19 5.60 21.89
N LYS A 307 1.73 6.75 21.41
CA LYS A 307 3.15 6.86 21.04
C LYS A 307 4.12 6.39 22.15
N LEU A 308 3.67 6.42 23.41
CA LEU A 308 4.42 5.94 24.58
C LEU A 308 4.49 4.41 24.70
N GLU A 309 3.73 3.65 23.90
CA GLU A 309 3.68 2.19 23.98
C GLU A 309 4.66 1.47 23.06
N ILE A 310 5.21 2.15 22.03
CA ILE A 310 6.36 1.63 21.28
C ILE A 310 7.62 1.84 22.13
N GLY A 311 7.69 1.13 23.25
CA GLY A 311 8.84 1.13 24.15
C GLY A 311 9.99 0.29 23.59
N GLU A 312 11.13 0.35 24.28
CA GLU A 312 12.30 -0.47 23.99
C GLU A 312 11.97 -1.97 24.09
N GLU A 313 11.13 -2.35 25.05
CA GLU A 313 10.71 -3.75 25.31
C GLU A 313 9.51 -4.22 24.46
N SER A 314 8.86 -3.32 23.71
CA SER A 314 7.73 -3.71 22.84
C SER A 314 8.22 -4.31 21.54
N HIS A 315 7.54 -5.34 21.04
CA HIS A 315 7.76 -5.90 19.70
C HIS A 315 7.13 -5.04 18.60
N LEU A 316 6.30 -4.05 18.91
CA LEU A 316 5.74 -3.15 17.89
C LEU A 316 6.83 -2.28 17.24
N GLY A 317 6.69 -2.09 15.93
CA GLY A 317 7.62 -1.30 15.13
C GLY A 317 9.05 -1.85 15.13
N LYS A 318 9.18 -3.18 15.18
CA LYS A 318 10.45 -3.91 15.21
C LYS A 318 10.55 -4.91 14.07
N ILE A 319 11.78 -5.30 13.75
CA ILE A 319 12.05 -6.59 13.14
C ILE A 319 12.63 -7.48 14.23
N LEU A 320 12.03 -8.65 14.42
CA LEU A 320 12.45 -9.63 15.43
C LEU A 320 13.28 -10.72 14.76
N PHE A 321 14.29 -11.22 15.46
CA PHE A 321 14.90 -12.51 15.17
C PHE A 321 14.23 -13.57 16.04
N LEU A 322 13.77 -14.66 15.42
CA LEU A 322 13.22 -15.82 16.07
C LEU A 322 14.19 -16.99 15.90
N ASP A 323 14.65 -17.59 16.99
CA ASP A 323 15.45 -18.81 16.92
C ASP A 323 14.58 -20.04 16.54
N ARG A 324 15.19 -21.24 16.47
CA ARG A 324 14.47 -22.46 16.11
C ARG A 324 13.53 -22.98 17.19
N ASP A 325 13.69 -22.52 18.42
CA ASP A 325 12.81 -22.82 19.54
C ASP A 325 11.73 -21.73 19.71
N TRP A 326 11.66 -20.77 18.77
CA TRP A 326 10.73 -19.64 18.75
C TRP A 326 10.93 -18.64 19.88
N ASN A 327 12.14 -18.55 20.44
CA ASN A 327 12.51 -17.43 21.29
C ASN A 327 12.80 -16.20 20.42
N SER A 328 12.37 -15.03 20.87
CA SER A 328 12.48 -13.78 20.12
C SER A 328 13.49 -12.82 20.72
N ASP A 329 14.29 -12.21 19.86
CA ASP A 329 15.14 -11.06 20.15
C ASP A 329 14.80 -9.91 19.19
N ILE A 330 14.95 -8.66 19.65
CA ILE A 330 14.81 -7.49 18.76
C ILE A 330 16.05 -7.42 17.85
N TYR A 331 15.83 -7.54 16.54
CA TYR A 331 16.89 -7.43 15.53
C TYR A 331 17.13 -5.96 15.14
N SER A 332 16.06 -5.21 14.88
CA SER A 332 16.10 -3.76 14.62
C SER A 332 14.82 -3.08 15.13
N SER A 333 14.86 -1.76 15.25
CA SER A 333 13.75 -0.95 15.78
C SER A 333 13.47 0.28 14.94
N GLY A 334 12.38 0.99 15.26
CA GLY A 334 12.05 2.24 14.58
C GLY A 334 11.37 2.05 13.23
N HIS A 335 10.64 0.95 13.06
CA HIS A 335 9.85 0.69 11.86
C HIS A 335 8.38 1.07 12.06
N ARG A 336 7.74 1.58 11.03
CA ARG A 336 6.32 1.95 11.04
C ARG A 336 5.42 0.80 10.64
N ASN A 337 5.55 0.38 9.39
CA ASN A 337 4.68 -0.65 8.82
C ASN A 337 5.40 -1.39 7.68
N PRO A 338 6.33 -2.30 8.02
CA PRO A 338 7.00 -3.12 7.01
C PRO A 338 6.02 -3.92 6.15
N GLN A 339 6.25 -3.95 4.84
CA GLN A 339 5.39 -4.63 3.86
C GLN A 339 6.12 -5.69 3.04
N GLY A 340 7.44 -5.59 2.94
CA GLY A 340 8.29 -6.55 2.23
C GLY A 340 9.55 -6.85 3.02
N LEU A 341 10.08 -8.05 2.83
CA LEU A 341 11.33 -8.51 3.45
C LEU A 341 12.01 -9.54 2.56
N ILE A 342 13.25 -9.26 2.16
CA ILE A 342 14.07 -10.20 1.39
C ILE A 342 15.47 -10.28 1.98
N ILE A 343 16.04 -11.49 1.94
CA ILE A 343 17.38 -11.78 2.42
C ILE A 343 18.23 -12.23 1.23
N ASN A 344 19.38 -11.61 1.05
CA ASN A 344 20.34 -11.95 0.02
C ASN A 344 21.75 -12.00 0.60
N GLY A 345 22.15 -13.21 1.02
CA GLY A 345 23.40 -13.37 1.78
C GLY A 345 23.29 -12.66 3.13
N GLU A 346 24.20 -11.73 3.40
CA GLU A 346 24.20 -10.91 4.62
C GLU A 346 23.34 -9.64 4.50
N THR A 347 22.91 -9.28 3.28
CA THR A 347 22.06 -8.10 3.05
C THR A 347 20.60 -8.45 3.32
N ILE A 348 19.98 -7.69 4.22
CA ILE A 348 18.54 -7.75 4.48
C ILE A 348 17.94 -6.46 3.92
N LEU A 349 16.94 -6.57 3.06
CA LEU A 349 16.19 -5.42 2.57
C LEU A 349 14.76 -5.51 3.08
N SER A 350 14.24 -4.37 3.53
CA SER A 350 12.85 -4.23 3.98
C SER A 350 12.22 -3.03 3.30
N THR A 351 10.95 -3.15 2.93
CA THR A 351 10.13 -2.02 2.50
C THR A 351 9.10 -1.70 3.55
N GLU A 352 8.74 -0.43 3.71
CA GLU A 352 7.71 -0.03 4.66
C GLU A 352 6.88 1.16 4.24
N HIS A 353 5.60 1.13 4.62
CA HIS A 353 4.70 2.26 4.38
C HIS A 353 5.04 3.42 5.29
N GLY A 354 5.30 4.58 4.70
CA GLY A 354 5.40 5.86 5.39
C GLY A 354 4.04 6.38 5.86
N PRO A 355 4.03 7.54 6.56
CA PRO A 355 2.80 8.23 6.93
C PRO A 355 2.13 8.84 5.68
N PHE A 356 2.07 10.16 5.51
CA PHE A 356 1.64 10.77 4.23
C PHE A 356 2.88 11.07 3.37
N GLY A 357 3.19 10.18 2.43
CA GLY A 357 4.51 10.14 1.81
C GLY A 357 5.52 9.34 2.64
N GLY A 358 6.74 9.22 2.13
CA GLY A 358 7.86 8.62 2.87
C GLY A 358 7.78 7.11 2.96
N ASP A 359 7.30 6.43 1.91
CA ASP A 359 7.47 4.97 1.83
C ASP A 359 8.97 4.67 1.68
N GLU A 360 9.50 3.70 2.39
CA GLU A 360 10.96 3.51 2.52
C GLU A 360 11.40 2.13 2.03
N LEU A 361 12.61 2.10 1.47
CA LEU A 361 13.44 0.91 1.26
C LEU A 361 14.65 1.02 2.18
N ASN A 362 14.80 0.05 3.08
CA ASN A 362 15.80 0.02 4.13
C ASN A 362 16.78 -1.15 3.91
N ILE A 363 18.09 -0.92 4.09
CA ILE A 363 19.05 -2.00 4.38
C ILE A 363 19.02 -2.24 5.88
N VAL A 364 18.52 -3.40 6.30
CA VAL A 364 18.30 -3.66 7.72
C VAL A 364 19.59 -4.14 8.38
N LEU A 365 20.14 -3.29 9.24
CA LEU A 365 21.29 -3.56 10.10
C LEU A 365 20.87 -3.91 11.54
N GLN A 366 21.53 -4.91 12.11
CA GLN A 366 21.28 -5.35 13.49
C GLN A 366 21.54 -4.22 14.50
N GLY A 367 20.62 -4.07 15.46
CA GLY A 367 20.71 -3.11 16.56
C GLY A 367 20.48 -1.64 16.17
N ARG A 368 20.16 -1.36 14.90
CA ARG A 368 19.88 0.00 14.41
C ARG A 368 18.41 0.39 14.61
N ASN A 369 18.19 1.69 14.64
CA ASN A 369 16.88 2.33 14.82
C ASN A 369 16.57 3.23 13.61
N TYR A 370 15.46 2.98 12.93
CA TYR A 370 15.02 3.67 11.71
C TYR A 370 14.06 4.85 11.99
N GLY A 371 14.09 5.41 13.20
CA GLY A 371 13.47 6.70 13.49
C GLY A 371 12.01 6.68 13.91
N TRP A 372 11.17 5.76 13.41
CA TRP A 372 9.75 5.74 13.75
C TRP A 372 9.51 5.52 15.26
N PRO A 373 8.55 6.22 15.92
CA PRO A 373 7.61 7.22 15.39
C PRO A 373 8.07 8.68 15.53
N SER A 374 9.37 8.91 15.73
CA SER A 374 9.93 10.25 15.98
C SER A 374 10.37 10.95 14.69
N SER A 375 10.99 10.20 13.77
CA SER A 375 11.40 10.65 12.45
C SER A 375 10.68 9.87 11.35
N ALA A 376 10.39 10.53 10.23
CA ALA A 376 9.82 9.94 9.02
C ALA A 376 10.01 10.88 7.82
N TYR A 377 10.28 10.34 6.63
CA TYR A 377 10.31 11.10 5.37
C TYR A 377 8.92 11.45 4.79
N GLY A 378 7.89 11.45 5.64
CA GLY A 378 6.52 11.79 5.31
C GLY A 378 5.86 12.65 6.37
N PHE A 379 4.65 13.13 6.09
CA PHE A 379 3.94 14.08 6.94
C PHE A 379 2.83 13.40 7.73
N THR A 380 2.37 14.05 8.79
CA THR A 380 1.10 13.68 9.43
C THR A 380 -0.06 13.83 8.45
N TYR A 381 -1.10 13.03 8.67
CA TYR A 381 -2.37 13.25 8.00
C TYR A 381 -3.07 14.43 8.67
N GLY A 382 -2.91 15.65 8.14
CA GLY A 382 -3.48 16.87 8.72
C GLY A 382 -2.69 18.13 8.40
N LEU A 383 -2.98 19.23 9.12
CA LEU A 383 -2.36 20.55 8.89
C LEU A 383 -1.05 20.78 9.67
N GLU A 384 -0.71 19.94 10.66
CA GLU A 384 0.48 20.11 11.50
C GLU A 384 1.35 18.86 11.44
N ASN A 385 2.56 18.99 10.88
CA ASN A 385 3.55 17.92 10.90
C ASN A 385 4.18 17.79 12.29
N ILE A 386 4.27 16.55 12.78
CA ILE A 386 4.84 16.22 14.10
C ILE A 386 6.11 15.38 14.01
N TYR A 387 6.53 15.00 12.80
CA TYR A 387 7.73 14.18 12.59
C TYR A 387 8.94 15.08 12.34
N GLU A 388 10.09 14.67 12.90
CA GLU A 388 11.38 15.10 12.37
C GLU A 388 11.45 14.61 10.92
N LEU A 389 11.59 15.52 9.96
CA LEU A 389 11.63 15.18 8.53
C LEU A 389 13.03 14.70 8.10
N ASP A 390 13.96 14.62 9.04
CA ASP A 390 15.35 14.24 8.82
C ASP A 390 15.70 13.15 9.85
N HIS A 391 16.45 12.15 9.42
CA HIS A 391 17.04 11.19 10.34
C HIS A 391 18.34 11.81 10.83
N ASP A 392 18.25 12.58 11.92
CA ASP A 392 19.43 13.09 12.65
C ASP A 392 20.43 11.94 12.92
N GLU A 393 21.71 12.22 13.22
CA GLU A 393 22.82 11.24 13.27
C GLU A 393 22.58 10.01 14.19
N LYS A 394 21.50 10.04 15.00
CA LYS A 394 21.00 8.96 15.86
C LYS A 394 20.21 7.85 15.15
N TYR A 395 19.64 8.09 13.96
CA TYR A 395 18.81 7.11 13.25
C TYR A 395 19.49 6.60 11.97
N GLU A 396 19.16 5.38 11.58
CA GLU A 396 19.61 4.80 10.32
C GLU A 396 18.72 5.30 9.17
N GLU A 397 19.35 5.64 8.05
CA GLU A 397 18.69 6.20 6.88
C GLU A 397 18.16 5.09 5.95
N PRO A 398 16.99 5.27 5.32
CA PRO A 398 16.60 4.46 4.18
C PRO A 398 17.58 4.68 3.01
N ILE A 399 17.84 3.61 2.26
CA ILE A 399 18.63 3.71 1.02
C ILE A 399 17.83 4.32 -0.12
N TYR A 400 16.49 4.29 -0.01
CA TYR A 400 15.60 4.98 -0.93
C TYR A 400 14.26 5.27 -0.24
N PHE A 401 13.65 6.40 -0.57
CA PHE A 401 12.28 6.67 -0.14
C PHE A 401 11.44 7.24 -1.29
N PHE A 402 10.14 7.03 -1.23
CA PHE A 402 9.17 7.46 -2.21
C PHE A 402 8.24 8.52 -1.62
N THR A 403 8.28 9.70 -2.24
CA THR A 403 7.32 10.78 -1.96
C THR A 403 6.79 11.34 -3.29
N PRO A 404 5.47 11.29 -3.55
CA PRO A 404 4.41 10.73 -2.69
C PRO A 404 4.54 9.21 -2.46
N SER A 405 3.87 8.69 -1.43
CA SER A 405 3.84 7.25 -1.15
C SER A 405 3.24 6.49 -2.33
N ILE A 406 3.95 5.46 -2.78
CA ILE A 406 3.52 4.53 -3.86
C ILE A 406 2.62 3.41 -3.32
N GLY A 407 2.43 3.36 -1.99
CA GLY A 407 1.81 2.22 -1.33
C GLY A 407 2.72 1.00 -1.45
N ILE A 408 3.99 1.17 -1.09
CA ILE A 408 5.03 0.16 -1.25
C ILE A 408 4.61 -1.18 -0.64
N SER A 409 4.83 -2.28 -1.35
CA SER A 409 4.48 -3.63 -0.89
C SER A 409 5.71 -4.54 -0.89
N GLU A 410 5.59 -5.78 -1.36
CA GLU A 410 6.70 -6.74 -1.32
C GLU A 410 7.83 -6.35 -2.27
N LEU A 411 9.03 -6.85 -1.97
CA LEU A 411 10.18 -6.79 -2.85
C LEU A 411 10.81 -8.16 -3.09
N THR A 412 11.53 -8.28 -4.20
CA THR A 412 12.39 -9.43 -4.47
C THR A 412 13.67 -8.98 -5.16
N ILE A 413 14.72 -9.80 -5.08
CA ILE A 413 15.91 -9.62 -5.93
C ILE A 413 15.81 -10.64 -7.04
N TYR A 414 15.75 -10.18 -8.28
CA TYR A 414 15.58 -11.07 -9.41
C TYR A 414 16.79 -11.97 -9.59
N LYS A 415 16.53 -13.27 -9.58
CA LYS A 415 17.49 -14.35 -9.85
C LYS A 415 16.78 -15.40 -10.68
N GLY A 416 16.83 -15.27 -12.01
CA GLY A 416 16.04 -16.11 -12.90
C GLY A 416 16.59 -16.22 -14.31
N SER A 417 16.16 -17.26 -15.00
CA SER A 417 16.57 -17.58 -16.37
C SER A 417 15.71 -16.92 -17.45
N GLU A 418 14.46 -16.57 -17.15
CA GLU A 418 13.55 -15.95 -18.14
C GLU A 418 14.08 -14.59 -18.58
N PHE A 419 14.54 -13.75 -17.64
CA PHE A 419 15.05 -12.40 -17.90
C PHE A 419 16.49 -12.23 -17.39
N PRO A 420 17.51 -12.79 -18.06
CA PRO A 420 18.88 -12.75 -17.55
C PRO A 420 19.44 -11.35 -17.27
N ARG A 421 18.97 -10.33 -18.02
CA ARG A 421 19.36 -8.93 -17.85
C ARG A 421 18.82 -8.29 -16.57
N TRP A 422 17.80 -8.89 -15.96
CA TRP A 422 17.18 -8.39 -14.73
C TRP A 422 17.89 -8.93 -13.48
N ASN A 423 18.84 -9.86 -13.64
CA ASN A 423 19.57 -10.41 -12.49
C ASN A 423 20.23 -9.29 -11.67
N ASP A 424 20.12 -9.43 -10.35
CA ASP A 424 20.60 -8.51 -9.32
C ASP A 424 19.85 -7.16 -9.24
N PHE A 425 18.77 -6.97 -10.00
CA PHE A 425 17.84 -5.87 -9.76
C PHE A 425 16.89 -6.21 -8.60
N ILE A 426 16.61 -5.21 -7.78
CA ILE A 426 15.56 -5.21 -6.77
C ILE A 426 14.27 -4.83 -7.48
N PHE A 427 13.23 -5.64 -7.34
CA PHE A 427 11.89 -5.39 -7.83
C PHE A 427 11.01 -5.09 -6.63
N ILE A 428 10.40 -3.91 -6.61
CA ILE A 428 9.53 -3.44 -5.53
C ILE A 428 8.13 -3.27 -6.09
N THR A 429 7.17 -3.95 -5.48
CA THR A 429 5.77 -3.85 -5.87
C THR A 429 5.06 -2.68 -5.19
N SER A 430 3.95 -2.23 -5.78
CA SER A 430 3.18 -1.12 -5.23
C SER A 430 1.68 -1.36 -5.31
N LEU A 431 1.00 -0.96 -4.23
CA LEU A 431 -0.43 -1.03 -4.06
C LEU A 431 -1.13 0.20 -4.61
N LYS A 432 -0.61 1.41 -4.40
CA LYS A 432 -1.27 2.65 -4.84
C LYS A 432 -0.90 2.98 -6.29
N ASP A 433 0.37 2.85 -6.64
CA ASP A 433 0.89 3.24 -7.96
C ASP A 433 0.73 2.14 -9.02
N MET A 434 0.36 0.93 -8.63
CA MET A 434 0.03 -0.18 -9.55
C MET A 434 1.18 -0.52 -10.51
N THR A 435 2.40 -0.34 -10.02
CA THR A 435 3.67 -0.35 -10.76
C THR A 435 4.69 -1.21 -10.02
N ILE A 436 5.58 -1.88 -10.75
CA ILE A 436 6.80 -2.45 -10.19
C ILE A 436 7.94 -1.45 -10.41
N TYR A 437 8.62 -1.07 -9.35
CA TYR A 437 9.83 -0.27 -9.41
C TYR A 437 11.05 -1.19 -9.44
N THR A 438 11.97 -0.95 -10.36
CA THR A 438 13.21 -1.72 -10.49
C THR A 438 14.39 -0.87 -10.06
N LEU A 439 15.16 -1.36 -9.11
CA LEU A 439 16.30 -0.63 -8.55
C LEU A 439 17.56 -1.48 -8.67
N LYS A 440 18.71 -0.81 -8.81
CA LYS A 440 20.01 -1.48 -8.76
C LYS A 440 20.93 -0.77 -7.78
N LEU A 441 21.57 -1.55 -6.92
CA LEU A 441 22.61 -1.07 -6.02
C LEU A 441 23.95 -0.93 -6.77
N ASP A 442 24.81 -0.04 -6.29
CA ASP A 442 26.22 -0.02 -6.65
C ASP A 442 26.94 -1.33 -6.27
N SER A 443 28.21 -1.46 -6.65
CA SER A 443 29.01 -2.65 -6.32
C SER A 443 29.30 -2.81 -4.83
N GLU A 444 29.16 -1.75 -4.04
CA GLU A 444 29.40 -1.76 -2.59
C GLU A 444 28.12 -2.12 -1.82
N GLY A 445 26.96 -2.10 -2.48
CA GLY A 445 25.65 -2.34 -1.87
C GLY A 445 25.15 -1.15 -1.05
N THR A 446 25.71 0.05 -1.24
CA THR A 446 25.50 1.20 -0.36
C THR A 446 24.63 2.30 -0.94
N SER A 447 24.42 2.33 -2.26
CA SER A 447 23.65 3.38 -2.92
C SER A 447 22.94 2.87 -4.17
N ILE A 448 21.86 3.56 -4.56
CA ILE A 448 21.07 3.24 -5.76
C ILE A 448 21.69 3.92 -6.99
N ILE A 449 21.96 3.13 -8.03
CA ILE A 449 22.54 3.59 -9.31
C ILE A 449 21.56 3.52 -10.49
N HIS A 450 20.39 2.91 -10.30
CA HIS A 450 19.36 2.81 -11.32
C HIS A 450 17.98 2.75 -10.69
N VAL A 451 17.01 3.42 -11.33
CA VAL A 451 15.58 3.31 -11.05
C VAL A 451 14.83 3.19 -12.38
N GLY A 452 13.98 2.17 -12.50
CA GLY A 452 13.08 1.92 -13.62
C GLY A 452 11.69 1.52 -13.14
N GLU A 453 10.75 1.43 -14.08
CA GLU A 453 9.33 1.19 -13.77
C GLU A 453 8.69 0.22 -14.78
N ILE A 454 7.79 -0.64 -14.30
CA ILE A 454 6.95 -1.53 -15.10
C ILE A 454 5.50 -1.36 -14.64
N TYR A 455 4.69 -0.65 -15.43
CA TYR A 455 3.29 -0.41 -15.10
C TYR A 455 2.46 -1.69 -15.29
N ILE A 456 1.77 -2.13 -14.24
CA ILE A 456 0.95 -3.35 -14.24
C ILE A 456 -0.55 -3.03 -14.34
N GLY A 457 -0.96 -1.85 -13.88
CA GLY A 457 -2.33 -1.36 -13.96
C GLY A 457 -3.31 -1.99 -12.98
N GLU A 458 -2.81 -2.65 -11.94
CA GLU A 458 -3.59 -2.98 -10.74
C GLU A 458 -2.71 -3.00 -9.48
N ARG A 459 -3.34 -3.01 -8.30
CA ARG A 459 -2.65 -3.01 -7.01
C ARG A 459 -1.91 -4.34 -6.81
N ILE A 460 -0.63 -4.28 -6.49
CA ILE A 460 0.20 -5.49 -6.34
C ILE A 460 0.56 -5.68 -4.88
N ARG A 461 0.17 -6.83 -4.31
CA ARG A 461 0.38 -7.18 -2.90
C ARG A 461 1.72 -7.86 -2.66
N ASP A 462 2.07 -8.76 -3.57
CA ASP A 462 3.12 -9.74 -3.34
C ASP A 462 3.81 -10.14 -4.65
N ILE A 463 5.06 -10.60 -4.56
CA ILE A 463 5.88 -10.99 -5.71
C ILE A 463 6.74 -12.20 -5.38
N THR A 464 6.83 -13.12 -6.34
CA THR A 464 7.74 -14.27 -6.29
C THR A 464 8.33 -14.55 -7.67
N ILE A 465 9.38 -15.36 -7.72
CA ILE A 465 10.03 -15.79 -8.96
C ILE A 465 9.71 -17.27 -9.13
N ALA A 466 9.02 -17.62 -10.22
CA ALA A 466 8.77 -19.01 -10.57
C ALA A 466 10.08 -19.74 -10.90
N LYS A 467 10.11 -21.07 -10.75
CA LYS A 467 11.29 -21.89 -11.05
C LYS A 467 11.83 -21.76 -12.47
N ASP A 468 11.00 -21.39 -13.44
CA ASP A 468 11.43 -21.11 -14.82
C ASP A 468 11.98 -19.68 -15.02
N GLY A 469 11.99 -18.87 -13.96
CA GLY A 469 12.49 -17.51 -13.93
C GLY A 469 11.44 -16.44 -14.23
N ARG A 470 10.17 -16.78 -14.50
CA ARG A 470 9.12 -15.76 -14.68
C ARG A 470 8.81 -15.06 -13.35
N LEU A 471 8.53 -13.75 -13.40
CA LEU A 471 7.98 -13.04 -12.26
C LEU A 471 6.48 -13.36 -12.13
N VAL A 472 6.06 -13.64 -10.90
CA VAL A 472 4.67 -13.92 -10.56
C VAL A 472 4.24 -12.99 -9.44
N LEU A 473 3.13 -12.28 -9.62
CA LEU A 473 2.63 -11.27 -8.70
C LEU A 473 1.23 -11.65 -8.20
N ALA A 474 0.96 -11.32 -6.95
CA ALA A 474 -0.38 -11.34 -6.39
C ALA A 474 -1.04 -9.96 -6.54
N GLY A 475 -2.10 -9.89 -7.33
CA GLY A 475 -2.97 -8.71 -7.38
C GLY A 475 -3.85 -8.64 -6.14
N ASP A 476 -4.00 -7.44 -5.58
CA ASP A 476 -4.76 -7.21 -4.34
C ASP A 476 -6.27 -7.50 -4.50
N LEU A 477 -6.76 -7.66 -5.74
CA LEU A 477 -8.14 -7.97 -6.11
C LEU A 477 -8.35 -9.39 -6.66
N GLY A 478 -7.40 -10.31 -6.43
CA GLY A 478 -7.59 -11.73 -6.73
C GLY A 478 -7.07 -12.17 -8.10
N SER A 479 -6.25 -11.36 -8.76
CA SER A 479 -5.56 -11.73 -10.00
C SER A 479 -4.18 -12.32 -9.70
N LEU A 480 -3.81 -13.41 -10.35
CA LEU A 480 -2.44 -13.89 -10.42
C LEU A 480 -1.82 -13.35 -11.72
N ILE A 481 -0.72 -12.62 -11.59
CA ILE A 481 -0.13 -11.87 -12.69
C ILE A 481 1.22 -12.51 -13.04
N VAL A 482 1.39 -12.96 -14.27
CA VAL A 482 2.63 -13.59 -14.74
C VAL A 482 3.28 -12.68 -15.77
N VAL A 483 4.50 -12.25 -15.50
CA VAL A 483 5.32 -11.47 -16.43
C VAL A 483 6.10 -12.43 -17.32
N ASN A 484 5.79 -12.43 -18.60
CA ASN A 484 6.38 -13.30 -19.62
C ASN A 484 7.32 -12.50 -20.52
N ARG A 485 8.37 -13.15 -21.01
CA ARG A 485 9.25 -12.53 -22.00
C ARG A 485 8.62 -12.56 -23.40
N THR A 486 8.65 -11.46 -24.13
CA THR A 486 8.05 -11.33 -25.47
C THR A 486 9.01 -11.65 -26.63
N ASP A 487 10.32 -11.64 -26.39
CA ASP A 487 11.36 -11.88 -27.40
C ASP A 487 11.95 -13.30 -27.32
N LYS A 488 11.17 -14.32 -26.95
CA LYS A 488 11.65 -15.72 -26.85
C LYS A 488 12.34 -16.25 -28.12
N ASP A 489 12.09 -15.60 -29.26
CA ASP A 489 12.63 -15.95 -30.59
C ASP A 489 13.80 -15.08 -31.06
N ILE A 490 14.30 -14.12 -30.27
CA ILE A 490 15.51 -13.36 -30.59
C ILE A 490 16.69 -13.98 -29.81
N PRO A 491 17.68 -14.60 -30.49
CA PRO A 491 18.78 -15.35 -29.88
C PRO A 491 19.63 -14.59 -28.87
#